data_AF-A0A832ZWF6-F1
#
_entry.id   AF-A0A832ZWF6-F1
#
_cell.length_a   1.000
_cell.length_b   1.000
_cell.length_c   1.000
_cell.angle_alpha   90.00
_cell.angle_beta   90.00
_cell.angle_gamma   90.00
#
_symmetry.space_group_name_H-M   'P 1'
#
loop_
_entity.id
_entity.type
_entity.pdbx_description
1 polymer ?
#
loop_
_entity_poly.entity_id
_entity_poly.type
_entity_poly.pdbx_seq_one_letter_code
_entity_poly.pdbx_strand_id
1 'polypeptide(L)'
;MKAEYLRFSPGVVRFKIMRLLEDDECPILHDEELRGFEALLDTFKKADEELEKAINRFPKVFYRYFNKPAYIELDGERAEGLIELLERKSGYELSERAAKIKHHGKTYLIAFEFPCG
;
A
#
# COMPACT_ATOMS: atom_id res chain seq x y z
N MET A 1 -6.13 3.97 21.39
CA MET A 1 -6.32 2.51 21.29
C MET A 1 -5.55 2.11 20.04
N LYS A 2 -4.24 1.91 20.16
CA LYS A 2 -3.34 1.79 18.98
C LYS A 2 -3.14 0.31 18.64
N ALA A 3 -3.54 -0.06 17.44
CA ALA A 3 -3.17 -1.28 16.72
C ALA A 3 -3.25 -2.63 17.47
N GLU A 4 -4.24 -2.84 18.35
CA GLU A 4 -4.41 -4.14 19.06
C GLU A 4 -4.50 -5.34 18.12
N TYR A 5 -4.99 -5.13 16.89
CA TYR A 5 -5.07 -6.16 15.85
C TYR A 5 -3.69 -6.70 15.42
N LEU A 6 -2.61 -5.94 15.57
CA LEU A 6 -1.25 -6.41 15.24
C LEU A 6 -0.77 -7.51 16.17
N ARG A 7 -1.30 -7.57 17.40
CA ARG A 7 -0.98 -8.64 18.37
C ARG A 7 -1.50 -10.02 17.95
N PHE A 8 -2.44 -10.06 17.00
CA PHE A 8 -2.99 -11.30 16.46
C PHE A 8 -2.27 -11.74 15.18
N SER A 9 -1.30 -10.97 14.69
CA SER A 9 -0.48 -11.33 13.53
C SER A 9 0.70 -12.22 13.94
N PRO A 10 1.10 -13.22 13.14
CA PRO A 10 2.17 -14.18 13.47
C PRO A 10 3.60 -13.57 13.47
N GLY A 11 3.75 -12.32 13.94
CA GLY A 11 5.00 -11.56 13.96
C GLY A 11 5.29 -10.78 12.67
N VAL A 12 4.51 -11.03 11.61
CA VAL A 12 4.63 -10.37 10.30
C VAL A 12 3.26 -9.86 9.85
N VAL A 13 3.23 -8.68 9.27
CA VAL A 13 2.04 -8.01 8.70
C VAL A 13 2.27 -7.81 7.22
N ARG A 14 1.32 -8.26 6.41
CA ARG A 14 1.40 -8.18 4.96
C ARG A 14 0.62 -6.99 4.45
N PHE A 15 1.23 -6.19 3.59
CA PHE A 15 0.58 -5.08 2.92
C PHE A 15 0.45 -5.37 1.42
N LYS A 16 -0.76 -5.18 0.90
CA LYS A 16 -1.11 -5.13 -0.51
C LYS A 16 -0.93 -3.71 -1.01
N ILE A 17 -0.19 -3.57 -2.10
CA ILE A 17 0.05 -2.29 -2.76
C ILE A 17 -0.33 -2.43 -4.23
N MET A 18 -1.22 -1.56 -4.69
CA MET A 18 -1.66 -1.51 -6.08
C MET A 18 -1.41 -0.12 -6.66
N ARG A 19 -0.80 -0.07 -7.84
CA ARG A 19 -0.70 1.16 -8.61
C ARG A 19 -2.04 1.44 -9.30
N LEU A 20 -2.61 2.64 -9.13
CA LEU A 20 -3.86 3.04 -9.77
C LEU A 20 -3.63 3.82 -11.06
N LEU A 21 -4.48 3.68 -12.06
CA LEU A 21 -4.37 4.53 -13.27
C LEU A 21 -4.83 5.95 -13.05
N GLU A 22 -5.77 6.13 -12.14
CA GLU A 22 -6.33 7.43 -11.81
C GLU A 22 -5.37 8.24 -10.97
N ASP A 23 -5.21 9.50 -11.38
CA ASP A 23 -4.52 10.48 -10.58
C ASP A 23 -5.55 11.18 -9.68
N ASP A 24 -5.92 10.49 -8.59
CA ASP A 24 -6.82 11.03 -7.59
C ASP A 24 -6.11 12.10 -6.73
N GLU A 25 -6.90 13.06 -6.23
CA GLU A 25 -6.46 13.93 -5.13
C GLU A 25 -6.32 13.08 -3.86
N CYS A 26 -5.08 12.86 -3.45
CA CYS A 26 -4.75 12.09 -2.26
C CYS A 26 -3.44 12.61 -1.63
N PRO A 27 -3.21 12.31 -0.34
CA PRO A 27 -2.01 12.76 0.37
C PRO A 27 -0.71 12.30 -0.30
N ILE A 28 0.28 13.19 -0.31
CA ILE A 28 1.61 12.91 -0.85
C ILE A 28 2.50 12.33 0.24
N LEU A 29 3.25 11.28 -0.11
CA LEU A 29 4.35 10.72 0.67
C LEU A 29 5.68 11.04 0.00
N HIS A 30 6.57 11.70 0.75
CA HIS A 30 7.91 12.05 0.31
C HIS A 30 8.94 10.98 0.69
N ASP A 31 10.05 10.89 -0.05
CA ASP A 31 11.13 9.91 0.19
C ASP A 31 11.65 9.94 1.64
N GLU A 32 11.70 11.12 2.24
CA GLU A 32 12.16 11.34 3.62
C GLU A 32 11.28 10.61 4.65
N GLU A 33 9.98 10.55 4.40
CA GLU A 33 9.00 9.86 5.24
C GLU A 33 9.07 8.34 5.06
N LEU A 34 9.69 7.89 3.97
CA LEU A 34 9.86 6.48 3.61
C LEU A 34 11.23 5.91 3.97
N ARG A 35 12.13 6.70 4.57
CA ARG A 35 13.48 6.23 4.98
C ARG A 35 13.44 5.04 5.95
N GLY A 36 12.38 4.88 6.73
CA GLY A 36 12.18 3.72 7.62
C GLY A 36 11.53 2.51 6.94
N PHE A 37 11.12 2.65 5.67
CA PHE A 37 10.32 1.69 4.92
C PHE A 37 10.88 1.47 3.52
N GLU A 38 12.20 1.30 3.38
CA GLU A 38 12.88 1.20 2.07
C GLU A 38 12.30 0.09 1.18
N ALA A 39 11.90 -1.03 1.76
CA ALA A 39 11.23 -2.12 1.05
C ALA A 39 9.88 -1.70 0.42
N LEU A 40 9.24 -0.64 0.91
CA LEU A 40 8.04 -0.06 0.31
C LEU A 40 8.34 0.56 -1.06
N LEU A 41 9.51 1.19 -1.22
CA LEU A 41 9.95 1.78 -2.49
C LEU A 41 10.12 0.70 -3.57
N ASP A 42 10.73 -0.43 -3.22
CA ASP A 42 10.85 -1.56 -4.14
C ASP A 42 9.50 -2.20 -4.45
N THR A 43 8.56 -2.13 -3.50
CA THR A 43 7.20 -2.62 -3.72
C THR A 43 6.38 -1.69 -4.60
N PHE A 44 6.62 -0.37 -4.56
CA PHE A 44 6.06 0.57 -5.55
C PHE A 44 6.55 0.28 -6.96
N LYS A 45 7.84 0.00 -7.14
CA LYS A 45 8.38 -0.40 -8.45
C LYS A 45 7.69 -1.65 -8.98
N LYS A 46 7.53 -2.68 -8.13
CA LYS A 46 6.79 -3.91 -8.50
C LYS A 46 5.33 -3.62 -8.86
N ALA A 47 4.65 -2.74 -8.12
CA ALA A 47 3.28 -2.36 -8.41
C ALA A 47 3.15 -1.61 -9.75
N ASP A 48 4.15 -0.79 -10.10
CA ASP A 48 4.23 -0.14 -11.41
C ASP A 48 4.37 -1.18 -12.53
N GLU A 49 5.30 -2.13 -12.38
CA GLU A 49 5.52 -3.21 -13.36
C GLU A 49 4.27 -4.07 -13.58
N GLU A 50 3.54 -4.42 -12.51
CA GLU A 50 2.30 -5.20 -12.63
C GLU A 50 1.20 -4.42 -13.35
N LEU A 51 1.09 -3.10 -13.10
CA LEU A 51 0.17 -2.27 -13.85
C LEU A 51 0.57 -2.17 -15.32
N GLU A 52 1.84 -1.96 -15.64
CA GLU A 52 2.34 -1.91 -17.02
C GLU A 52 2.05 -3.21 -17.78
N LYS A 53 2.24 -4.37 -17.14
CA LYS A 53 1.86 -5.68 -17.72
C LYS A 53 0.37 -5.75 -18.00
N ALA A 54 -0.47 -5.27 -17.08
CA ALA A 54 -1.91 -5.24 -17.29
C ALA A 54 -2.30 -4.31 -18.44
N ILE A 55 -1.66 -3.13 -18.54
CA ILE A 55 -1.89 -2.14 -19.60
C ILE A 55 -1.58 -2.72 -20.98
N ASN A 56 -0.44 -3.39 -21.10
CA ASN A 56 0.04 -3.95 -22.36
C ASN A 56 -0.72 -5.19 -22.83
N ARG A 57 -1.41 -5.89 -21.91
CA ARG A 57 -2.04 -7.19 -22.19
C ARG A 57 -3.55 -7.12 -22.37
N PHE A 58 -4.23 -6.17 -21.73
CA PHE A 58 -5.68 -6.13 -21.67
C PHE A 58 -6.27 -4.83 -22.24
N PRO A 59 -7.57 -4.79 -22.56
CA PRO A 59 -8.26 -3.53 -22.81
C PRO A 59 -8.42 -2.70 -21.52
N LYS A 60 -8.56 -1.37 -21.67
CA LYS A 60 -8.61 -0.42 -20.54
C LYS A 60 -9.67 -0.73 -19.48
N VAL A 61 -10.85 -1.19 -19.90
CA VAL A 61 -11.95 -1.55 -19.00
C VAL A 61 -11.60 -2.72 -18.07
N PHE A 62 -10.60 -3.53 -18.44
CA PHE A 62 -10.20 -4.72 -17.70
C PHE A 62 -9.00 -4.50 -16.77
N TYR A 63 -8.31 -3.36 -16.87
CA TYR A 63 -7.09 -3.11 -16.09
C TYR A 63 -7.28 -3.31 -14.59
N ARG A 64 -8.39 -2.84 -14.03
CA ARG A 64 -8.69 -2.98 -12.60
C ARG A 64 -8.86 -4.43 -12.14
N TYR A 65 -9.23 -5.35 -13.04
CA TYR A 65 -9.45 -6.76 -12.71
C TYR A 65 -8.20 -7.61 -12.85
N PHE A 66 -7.23 -7.18 -13.66
CA PHE A 66 -5.99 -7.93 -13.93
C PHE A 66 -4.73 -7.25 -13.41
N ASN A 67 -4.84 -6.06 -12.82
CA ASN A 67 -3.76 -5.42 -12.08
C ASN A 67 -3.52 -6.16 -10.76
N LYS A 68 -2.42 -6.90 -10.70
CA LYS A 68 -2.07 -7.68 -9.50
C LYS A 68 -1.45 -6.78 -8.44
N PRO A 69 -1.81 -6.95 -7.16
CA PRO A 69 -1.12 -6.25 -6.09
C PRO A 69 0.32 -6.75 -5.96
N ALA A 70 1.22 -5.82 -5.68
CA ALA A 70 2.52 -6.12 -5.11
C ALA A 70 2.38 -6.25 -3.59
N TYR A 71 3.28 -7.01 -2.97
CA TYR A 71 3.22 -7.31 -1.55
C TYR A 71 4.53 -6.96 -0.86
N ILE A 72 4.39 -6.46 0.36
CA ILE A 72 5.47 -6.30 1.32
C ILE A 72 5.05 -6.93 2.64
N GLU A 73 6.02 -7.55 3.30
CA GLU A 73 5.88 -8.14 4.62
C GLU A 73 6.78 -7.36 5.58
N LEU A 74 6.19 -6.86 6.65
CA LEU A 74 6.88 -6.08 7.68
C LEU A 74 6.71 -6.77 9.03
N ASP A 75 7.72 -6.70 9.88
CA ASP A 75 7.57 -7.05 11.30
C ASP A 75 6.57 -6.11 11.99
N GLY A 76 6.10 -6.49 13.18
CA GLY A 76 5.07 -5.75 13.90
C GLY A 76 5.42 -4.29 14.17
N GLU A 77 6.67 -3.98 14.51
CA GLU A 77 7.12 -2.61 14.84
C GLU A 77 7.13 -1.72 13.58
N ARG A 78 7.70 -2.22 12.48
CA ARG A 78 7.70 -1.51 11.20
C ARG A 78 6.30 -1.39 10.61
N ALA A 79 5.47 -2.41 10.77
CA ALA A 79 4.09 -2.37 10.32
C ALA A 79 3.29 -1.32 11.08
N GLU A 80 3.42 -1.25 12.40
CA GLU A 80 2.79 -0.21 13.22
C GLU A 80 3.23 1.20 12.78
N GLY A 81 4.54 1.41 12.59
CA GLY A 81 5.06 2.69 12.11
C GLY A 81 4.53 3.08 10.73
N LEU A 82 4.40 2.13 9.80
CA LEU A 82 3.83 2.39 8.47
C LEU A 82 2.34 2.71 8.56
N ILE A 83 1.58 1.97 9.36
CA ILE A 83 0.15 2.21 9.59
C ILE A 83 -0.04 3.62 10.15
N GLU A 84 0.68 3.98 11.20
CA GLU A 84 0.56 5.31 11.82
C GLU A 84 0.86 6.44 10.82
N LEU A 85 1.88 6.25 9.97
CA LEU A 85 2.19 7.19 8.89
C LEU A 85 1.02 7.34 7.91
N LEU A 86 0.46 6.21 7.45
CA LEU A 86 -0.63 6.19 6.48
C LEU A 86 -1.92 6.79 7.06
N GLU A 87 -2.26 6.45 8.30
CA GLU A 87 -3.44 6.99 8.99
C GLU A 87 -3.31 8.49 9.23
N ARG A 88 -2.13 8.95 9.66
CA ARG A 88 -1.85 10.39 9.85
C ARG A 88 -1.99 11.17 8.54
N LYS A 89 -1.51 10.61 7.43
CA LYS A 89 -1.58 11.26 6.12
C LYS A 89 -2.98 11.27 5.54
N SER A 90 -3.67 10.16 5.68
CA SER A 90 -4.98 9.94 5.05
C SER A 90 -6.14 10.48 5.87
N GLY A 91 -5.97 10.64 7.19
CA GLY A 91 -6.96 11.18 8.11
C GLY A 91 -8.02 10.16 8.53
N TYR A 92 -7.75 8.87 8.38
CA TYR A 92 -8.66 7.78 8.72
C TYR A 92 -7.89 6.53 9.15
N GLU A 93 -8.58 5.62 9.84
CA GLU A 93 -8.00 4.35 10.26
C GLU A 93 -7.87 3.39 9.08
N LEU A 94 -6.71 2.75 8.97
CA LEU A 94 -6.39 1.86 7.85
C LEU A 94 -7.12 0.52 7.97
N SER A 95 -7.62 0.21 9.18
CA SER A 95 -8.48 -0.94 9.49
C SER A 95 -9.84 -0.87 8.80
N GLU A 96 -10.36 0.34 8.56
CA GLU A 96 -11.67 0.57 7.96
C GLU A 96 -11.60 0.57 6.43
N ARG A 97 -10.49 1.08 5.87
CA ARG A 97 -10.33 1.22 4.41
C ARG A 97 -8.86 1.33 4.01
N ALA A 98 -8.58 0.96 2.76
CA ALA A 98 -7.26 1.14 2.15
C ALA A 98 -6.85 2.62 2.04
N ALA A 99 -5.56 2.91 2.25
CA ALA A 99 -4.96 4.22 2.04
C ALA A 99 -4.71 4.49 0.56
N LYS A 100 -5.20 5.62 0.05
CA LYS A 100 -4.71 6.17 -1.22
C LYS A 100 -3.62 7.19 -0.93
N ILE A 101 -2.46 7.02 -1.56
CA ILE A 101 -1.30 7.89 -1.40
C ILE A 101 -0.67 8.21 -2.75
N LYS A 102 -0.07 9.39 -2.86
CA LYS A 102 0.69 9.80 -4.05
C LYS A 102 2.18 9.82 -3.74
N HIS A 103 2.98 9.24 -4.63
CA HIS A 103 4.43 9.21 -4.52
C HIS A 103 5.05 9.36 -5.91
N HIS A 104 5.98 10.30 -6.10
CA HIS A 104 6.55 10.65 -7.43
C HIS A 104 5.49 10.83 -8.54
N GLY A 105 4.38 11.51 -8.21
CA GLY A 105 3.27 11.76 -9.16
C GLY A 105 2.43 10.53 -9.50
N LYS A 106 2.62 9.41 -8.78
CA LYS A 106 1.90 8.16 -8.97
C LYS A 106 1.03 7.86 -7.75
N THR A 107 -0.24 7.53 -7.98
CA THR A 107 -1.21 7.10 -6.96
C THR A 107 -1.14 5.60 -6.70
N TYR A 108 -1.00 5.24 -5.43
CA TYR A 108 -1.00 3.88 -4.94
C TYR A 108 -2.13 3.67 -3.94
N LEU A 109 -2.74 2.49 -3.98
CA LEU A 109 -3.67 1.99 -2.98
C LEU A 109 -2.92 1.00 -2.09
N ILE A 110 -2.90 1.25 -0.79
CA ILE A 110 -2.21 0.43 0.21
C ILE A 110 -3.23 -0.08 1.21
N ALA A 111 -3.30 -1.40 1.38
CA ALA A 111 -4.12 -2.06 2.38
C ALA A 111 -3.28 -3.08 3.12
N PHE A 112 -3.44 -3.23 4.43
CA PHE A 112 -2.87 -4.38 5.13
C PHE A 112 -3.85 -5.55 5.12
N GLU A 113 -3.32 -6.77 5.06
CA GLU A 113 -4.11 -7.97 5.22
C GLU A 113 -4.25 -8.29 6.71
N PHE A 114 -5.49 -8.35 7.18
CA PHE A 114 -5.76 -8.94 8.47
C PHE A 114 -5.43 -10.44 8.41
N PRO A 115 -4.77 -10.99 9.44
CA PRO A 115 -4.67 -12.43 9.64
C PRO A 115 -6.04 -12.94 10.13
N CYS A 116 -7.06 -12.86 9.28
CA CYS A 116 -8.27 -13.65 9.43
C CYS A 116 -8.04 -14.94 8.65
N GLY A 117 -7.88 -16.04 9.39
CA GLY A 117 -7.50 -17.37 8.89
C GLY A 117 -8.41 -17.98 7.85
#